data_AF-A0A3B8WE95-F1
#
_entry.id   AF-A0A3B8WE95-F1
#
_cell.length_a   1.000
_cell.length_b   1.000
_cell.length_c   1.000
_cell.angle_alpha   90.00
_cell.angle_beta   90.00
_cell.angle_gamma   90.00
#
_symmetry.space_group_name_H-M   'P 1'
#
loop_
_entity.id
_entity.type
_entity.pdbx_description
1 polymer ?
#
loop_
_entity_poly.entity_id
_entity_poly.type
_entity_poly.pdbx_seq_one_letter_code
_entity_poly.pdbx_strand_id
1 'polypeptide(L)' 'KVGEWVFAIGSPFGFDYTVTAGIVSALGRSLPSENYVPFIQTDVAINPGNSGGPLFNLEGEVVG' A
#
# COMPACT_ATOMS: atom_id res chain seq x y z
N LYS A 1 3.74 7.63 9.05
CA LYS A 1 5.05 8.33 8.91
C LYS A 1 6.01 7.47 8.09
N VAL A 2 7.07 8.02 7.52
CA VAL A 2 8.12 7.18 6.88
C VAL A 2 8.72 6.23 7.92
N GLY A 3 8.90 4.96 7.55
CA GLY A 3 9.35 3.87 8.43
C GLY A 3 8.24 3.17 9.22
N GLU A 4 6.99 3.64 9.12
CA GLU A 4 5.86 3.02 9.81
C GLU A 4 5.42 1.74 9.10
N TRP A 5 5.11 0.71 9.88
CA TRP A 5 4.61 -0.57 9.38
C TRP A 5 3.25 -0.40 8.71
N VAL A 6 3.11 -1.02 7.53
CA VAL A 6 1.87 -1.06 6.78
C VAL A 6 1.69 -2.42 6.12
N PHE A 7 0.43 -2.75 5.83
CA PHE A 7 0.02 -4.04 5.30
C PHE A 7 -0.95 -3.84 4.15
N ALA A 8 -0.91 -4.75 3.17
CA ALA A 8 -1.93 -4.88 2.14
C ALA A 8 -2.55 -6.27 2.19
N ILE A 9 -3.86 -6.33 1.93
CA ILE A 9 -4.62 -7.58 1.86
C ILE A 9 -5.34 -7.68 0.51
N GLY A 10 -5.39 -8.87 -0.07
CA GLY A 10 -6.14 -9.12 -1.31
C GLY A 10 -5.94 -10.52 -1.86
N SER A 11 -6.15 -10.67 -3.17
CA SER A 11 -6.04 -11.95 -3.89
C SER A 11 -5.01 -11.88 -5.03
N PRO A 12 -3.71 -11.65 -4.74
CA PRO A 12 -2.68 -11.53 -5.77
C PRO A 12 -2.62 -12.81 -6.61
N PHE A 13 -2.74 -12.67 -7.94
CA PHE A 13 -2.77 -13.80 -8.88
C PHE A 13 -3.86 -14.86 -8.60
N GLY A 14 -4.93 -14.49 -7.88
CA GLY A 14 -5.99 -15.42 -7.47
C GLY A 14 -5.70 -16.23 -6.20
N PHE A 15 -4.60 -15.94 -5.49
CA PHE A 15 -4.36 -16.50 -4.16
C PHE A 15 -5.15 -15.74 -3.11
N ASP A 16 -6.36 -16.21 -2.81
CA ASP A 16 -7.26 -15.55 -1.86
C ASP A 16 -6.66 -15.38 -0.46
N TYR A 17 -7.06 -14.30 0.21
CA TYR A 17 -6.70 -13.98 1.59
C TYR A 17 -5.19 -13.84 1.85
N THR A 18 -4.46 -13.25 0.89
CA THR A 18 -3.03 -13.00 1.05
C THR A 18 -2.78 -11.65 1.73
N VAL A 19 -1.90 -11.65 2.72
CA VAL A 19 -1.39 -10.43 3.37
C VAL A 19 0.10 -10.26 3.06
N THR A 20 0.49 -9.05 2.70
CA THR A 20 1.89 -8.64 2.56
C THR A 20 2.17 -7.46 3.50
N ALA A 21 3.39 -7.38 4.00
CA ALA A 21 3.82 -6.39 4.98
C ALA A 21 5.08 -5.67 4.50
N GLY A 22 5.24 -4.43 4.95
CA GLY A 22 6.36 -3.57 4.64
C GLY A 22 6.25 -2.27 5.43
N ILE A 23 6.95 -1.25 4.99
CA ILE A 23 6.97 0.07 5.61
C ILE A 23 6.58 1.16 4.62
N VAL A 24 6.12 2.28 5.15
CA VAL A 24 6.07 3.53 4.38
C VAL A 24 7.50 3.95 4.02
N SER A 25 7.88 3.80 2.76
CA SER A 25 9.21 4.16 2.27
C SER A 25 9.33 5.67 2.00
N ALA A 26 8.25 6.31 1.55
CA ALA A 26 8.21 7.75 1.31
C ALA A 26 6.77 8.29 1.33
N LEU A 27 6.62 9.59 1.54
CA LEU A 27 5.34 10.31 1.49
C LEU A 27 5.42 11.43 0.46
N GLY A 28 4.28 11.84 -0.09
CA GLY A 28 4.23 13.00 -0.97
C GLY A 28 4.82 12.75 -2.35
N ARG A 29 4.82 11.50 -2.83
CA ARG A 29 5.34 11.19 -4.16
C ARG A 29 4.36 11.69 -5.22
N SER A 30 4.79 12.64 -6.04
CA SER A 30 4.04 13.10 -7.21
C SER A 30 4.41 12.27 -8.44
N LEU A 31 3.42 11.88 -9.24
CA LEU A 31 3.65 11.20 -10.52
C LEU A 31 3.59 12.22 -11.66
N PRO A 32 4.42 12.06 -12.72
CA PRO A 32 4.52 13.06 -13.79
C PRO A 32 3.21 13.40 -14.52
N SER A 33 2.25 12.47 -14.50
CA SER A 33 0.95 12.58 -15.17
C SER A 33 -0.24 12.75 -14.23
N GLU A 34 -0.03 12.70 -12.91
CA GLU A 34 -1.12 12.79 -11.93
C GLU A 34 -0.85 13.92 -10.93
N ASN A 35 -1.53 15.05 -11.16
CA ASN A 35 -1.32 16.30 -10.42
C ASN A 35 -2.25 16.48 -9.20
N TYR A 36 -3.00 15.47 -8.78
CA TYR A 36 -4.12 15.71 -7.85
C TYR A 36 -4.04 15.06 -6.48
N VAL A 37 -3.23 14.00 -6.28
CA VAL A 37 -3.12 13.37 -4.95
C VAL A 37 -1.67 12.95 -4.67
N PRO A 38 -1.06 13.40 -3.56
CA PRO A 38 0.24 12.89 -3.15
C PRO A 38 0.15 11.40 -2.77
N PHE A 39 0.97 10.56 -3.38
CA PHE A 39 0.98 9.13 -3.09
C PHE A 39 1.84 8.78 -1.87
N ILE A 40 1.45 7.71 -1.18
CA ILE A 40 2.29 6.98 -0.24
C ILE A 40 3.10 5.96 -1.04
N GLN A 41 4.40 5.94 -0.82
CA GLN A 41 5.27 4.88 -1.34
C GLN A 41 5.50 3.86 -0.22
N THR A 42 5.40 2.58 -0.56
CA THR A 42 5.62 1.45 0.35
C THR A 42 6.44 0.38 -0.35
N ASP A 43 7.16 -0.43 0.42
CA ASP A 43 7.84 -1.65 -0.05
C ASP A 43 7.02 -2.93 0.18
N VAL A 44 5.77 -2.77 0.66
CA VAL A 44 4.77 -3.84 0.63
C VAL A 44 4.68 -4.40 -0.79
N ALA A 45 4.74 -5.72 -0.93
CA ALA A 45 4.57 -6.37 -2.21
C ALA A 45 3.13 -6.18 -2.74
N ILE A 46 3.00 -5.41 -3.82
CA ILE A 46 1.76 -5.16 -4.56
C ILE A 46 1.85 -5.80 -5.94
N ASN A 47 0.83 -6.56 -6.29
CA ASN A 47 0.65 -7.31 -7.53
C ASN A 47 -0.81 -7.17 -8.01
N PRO A 48 -1.12 -7.52 -9.27
CA PRO A 48 -2.52 -7.62 -9.71
C PRO A 48 -3.34 -8.53 -8.78
N GLY A 49 -4.45 -8.02 -8.24
CA GLY A 49 -5.32 -8.73 -7.29
C GLY A 49 -5.22 -8.28 -5.83
N ASN A 50 -4.12 -7.66 -5.41
CA ASN A 50 -4.10 -6.83 -4.19
C ASN A 50 -3.91 -5.33 -4.51
N SER A 51 -3.55 -4.97 -5.75
CA SER A 51 -3.63 -3.60 -6.27
C SER A 51 -5.08 -3.09 -6.21
N GLY A 52 -5.30 -1.98 -5.51
CA GLY A 52 -6.62 -1.39 -5.25
C GLY A 52 -7.30 -1.85 -3.95
N GLY A 53 -6.70 -2.79 -3.22
CA GLY A 53 -7.06 -3.12 -1.83
C GLY A 53 -6.51 -2.09 -0.85
N PRO A 54 -6.95 -2.12 0.42
CA PRO A 54 -6.54 -1.13 1.42
C PRO A 54 -5.09 -1.32 1.85
N LEU A 55 -4.39 -0.21 2.04
CA LEU A 55 -3.17 -0.17 2.84
C LEU A 55 -3.56 0.20 4.28
N PHE A 56 -3.15 -0.58 5.28
CA PHE A 56 -3.53 -0.33 6.68
C PHE A 56 -2.36 -0.43 7.66
N ASN A 57 -2.47 0.26 8.80
CA ASN A 57 -1.45 0.28 9.86
C ASN A 57 -1.64 -0.87 10.88
N LEU A 58 -0.82 -0.91 11.94
CA LEU A 58 -0.87 -1.94 12.98
C LEU A 58 -2.17 -1.91 13.79
N GLU A 59 -2.85 -0.77 13.80
CA GLU A 59 -4.12 -0.53 14.45
C GLU A 59 -5.32 -0.98 13.58
N GLY A 60 -5.06 -1.40 12.34
CA GLY A 60 -6.09 -1.81 11.39
C GLY A 60 -6.80 -0.65 10.69
N GLU A 61 -6.29 0.56 10.80
CA GLU A 61 -6.83 1.76 10.17
C GLU A 61 -6.35 1.84 8.71
N VAL A 62 -7.26 2.18 7.79
CA VAL A 62 -6.91 2.40 6.39
C VAL A 62 -6.16 3.72 6.24
N VAL A 63 -4.96 3.66 5.68
CA VAL A 63 -4.06 4.80 5.51
C VAL A 63 -3.78 5.14 4.04
N GLY A 64 -4.21 4.28 3.10
CA GLY A 64 -4.04 4.45 1.66
C GLY A 64 -4.91 3.52 0.83
#